data_AF-A0A958VCM6-F1
#
_entry.id   AF-A0A958VCM6-F1
#
_cell.length_a   1.000
_cell.length_b   1.000
_cell.length_c   1.000
_cell.angle_alpha   90.00
_cell.angle_beta   90.00
_cell.angle_gamma   90.00
#
_symmetry.space_group_name_H-M   'P 1'
#
loop_
_entity.id
_entity.type
_entity.pdbx_description
1 polymer ?
#
loop_
_entity_poly.entity_id
_entity_poly.type
_entity_poly.pdbx_seq_one_letter_code
_entity_poly.pdbx_strand_id
1 'polypeptide(L)'
;MKYIQEWIIRLNFHELDILKEPLSKIGKYWEGDTTINLEEIKVNLWKWVDLNGGPGISQNKEMIAVRMTLCLCYDDLLTFEELDQLGFFEDLLSVAGVSQEEIQKYLLK
;
A
#
# COMPACT_ATOMS: atom_id res chain seq x y z
N MET A 1 -6.47 6.00 -4.45
CA MET A 1 -6.30 4.58 -4.83
C MET A 1 -5.47 4.34 -6.09
N LYS A 2 -5.86 4.85 -7.27
CA LYS A 2 -5.12 4.61 -8.53
C LYS A 2 -3.63 5.00 -8.43
N TYR A 3 -3.33 6.13 -7.78
CA TYR A 3 -1.97 6.59 -7.49
C TYR A 3 -1.11 5.52 -6.79
N ILE A 4 -1.62 4.91 -5.72
CA ILE A 4 -0.89 3.88 -4.95
C ILE A 4 -0.67 2.61 -5.78
N GLN A 5 -1.69 2.18 -6.53
CA GLN A 5 -1.60 1.01 -7.42
C GLN A 5 -0.53 1.20 -8.50
N GLU A 6 -0.46 2.38 -9.11
CA GLU A 6 0.55 2.71 -10.12
C GLU A 6 1.98 2.61 -9.55
N TRP A 7 2.19 3.07 -8.32
CA TRP A 7 3.48 2.94 -7.65
C TRP A 7 3.84 1.49 -7.30
N ILE A 8 2.88 0.69 -6.81
CA ILE A 8 3.09 -0.75 -6.57
C ILE A 8 3.50 -1.47 -7.87
N ILE A 9 2.95 -1.06 -9.00
CA ILE A 9 3.34 -1.59 -10.32
C ILE A 9 4.76 -1.12 -10.68
N ARG A 10 5.03 0.19 -10.61
CA ARG A 10 6.34 0.80 -10.95
C ARG A 10 7.51 0.23 -10.16
N LEU A 11 7.29 -0.07 -8.89
CA LEU A 11 8.30 -0.64 -7.99
C LEU A 11 8.43 -2.17 -8.12
N ASN A 12 7.68 -2.80 -9.02
CA ASN A 12 7.58 -4.25 -9.19
C ASN A 12 7.20 -4.97 -7.88
N PHE A 13 6.38 -4.32 -7.05
CA PHE A 13 5.90 -4.89 -5.79
C PHE A 13 4.76 -5.89 -6.03
N HIS A 14 4.00 -5.71 -7.11
CA HIS A 14 2.96 -6.64 -7.55
C HIS A 14 3.46 -8.06 -7.84
N GLU A 15 4.76 -8.23 -8.10
CA GLU A 15 5.36 -9.55 -8.34
C GLU A 15 5.71 -10.31 -7.05
N LEU A 16 5.69 -9.64 -5.89
CA LEU A 16 6.00 -10.26 -4.60
C LEU A 16 4.91 -11.27 -4.23
N ASP A 17 5.33 -12.49 -3.87
CA ASP A 17 4.40 -13.59 -3.58
C ASP A 17 3.40 -13.26 -2.48
N ILE A 18 3.85 -12.55 -1.44
CA ILE A 18 3.00 -12.09 -0.32
C ILE A 18 1.86 -11.16 -0.77
N LEU A 19 2.01 -10.49 -1.92
CA LEU A 19 1.04 -9.51 -2.41
C LEU A 19 0.16 -10.01 -3.55
N LYS A 20 0.48 -11.14 -4.19
CA LYS A 20 -0.29 -11.64 -5.35
C LYS A 20 -1.78 -11.80 -5.05
N GLU A 21 -2.09 -12.48 -3.95
CA GLU A 21 -3.47 -12.74 -3.56
C GLU A 21 -4.16 -11.50 -2.98
N PRO A 22 -3.55 -10.73 -2.05
CA PRO A 22 -4.12 -9.46 -1.58
C PRO A 22 -4.41 -8.46 -2.71
N LEU A 23 -3.45 -8.20 -3.61
CA LEU A 23 -3.63 -7.24 -4.70
C LEU A 23 -4.71 -7.66 -5.69
N SER A 24 -4.83 -8.96 -5.98
CA SER A 24 -5.90 -9.47 -6.83
C SER A 24 -7.28 -9.23 -6.21
N LYS A 25 -7.45 -9.51 -4.92
CA LYS A 25 -8.71 -9.29 -4.20
C LYS A 25 -9.05 -7.80 -4.08
N ILE A 26 -8.08 -6.98 -3.67
CA ILE A 26 -8.22 -5.53 -3.57
C ILE A 26 -8.61 -4.93 -4.93
N GLY A 27 -7.97 -5.38 -6.01
CA GLY A 27 -8.32 -4.95 -7.38
C GLY A 27 -9.80 -5.18 -7.70
N LYS A 28 -10.32 -6.38 -7.44
CA LYS A 28 -11.74 -6.71 -7.65
C LYS A 28 -12.69 -5.84 -6.83
N TYR A 29 -12.35 -5.55 -5.57
CA TYR A 29 -13.14 -4.64 -4.74
C TYR A 29 -13.29 -3.27 -5.40
N TRP A 30 -12.18 -2.70 -5.86
CA TRP A 30 -12.17 -1.39 -6.53
C TRP A 30 -12.77 -1.40 -7.95
N GLU A 31 -12.92 -2.58 -8.56
CA GLU A 31 -13.68 -2.78 -9.80
C GLU A 31 -15.21 -2.94 -9.56
N GLY A 32 -15.65 -2.96 -8.29
CA GLY A 32 -17.05 -2.95 -7.89
C GLY A 32 -17.55 -4.25 -7.25
N ASP A 33 -16.69 -5.24 -7.01
CA ASP A 33 -17.03 -6.45 -6.27
C ASP A 33 -17.00 -6.20 -4.76
N THR A 34 -18.10 -5.70 -4.21
CA THR A 34 -18.26 -5.40 -2.78
C THR A 34 -18.39 -6.65 -1.90
N THR A 35 -18.33 -7.86 -2.47
CA THR A 35 -18.27 -9.10 -1.67
C THR A 35 -16.89 -9.35 -1.08
N ILE A 36 -15.86 -8.67 -1.59
CA ILE A 36 -14.50 -8.74 -1.06
C ILE A 36 -14.42 -8.02 0.30
N ASN A 37 -13.99 -8.76 1.32
CA ASN A 37 -13.79 -8.22 2.65
C ASN A 37 -12.41 -7.57 2.80
N LEU A 38 -12.34 -6.25 2.60
CA LEU A 38 -11.09 -5.49 2.78
C LEU A 38 -10.56 -5.54 4.21
N GLU A 39 -11.43 -5.59 5.23
CA GLU A 39 -11.03 -5.68 6.63
C GLU A 39 -10.25 -6.97 6.91
N GLU A 40 -10.71 -8.09 6.36
CA GLU A 40 -10.02 -9.37 6.50
C GLU A 40 -8.63 -9.33 5.85
N ILE A 41 -8.52 -8.74 4.66
CA ILE A 41 -7.24 -8.56 3.97
C ILE A 41 -6.31 -7.68 4.81
N LYS A 42 -6.84 -6.55 5.33
CA LYS A 42 -6.12 -5.63 6.20
C LYS A 42 -5.56 -6.32 7.45
N VAL A 43 -6.40 -7.10 8.15
CA VAL A 43 -6.00 -7.88 9.32
C VAL A 43 -4.91 -8.89 8.99
N ASN A 44 -5.00 -9.57 7.85
CA ASN A 44 -4.00 -10.55 7.45
C ASN A 44 -2.65 -9.91 7.08
N LEU A 45 -2.66 -8.76 6.41
CA LEU A 45 -1.46 -7.98 6.13
C LEU A 45 -0.82 -7.45 7.42
N TRP A 46 -1.61 -6.96 8.38
CA TRP A 46 -1.08 -6.52 9.69
C TRP A 46 -0.46 -7.67 10.48
N LYS A 47 -1.10 -8.85 10.51
CA LYS A 47 -0.50 -10.05 11.13
C LYS A 47 0.85 -10.39 10.50
N TRP A 48 0.97 -10.25 9.17
CA TRP A 48 2.24 -10.46 8.50
C TRP A 48 3.28 -9.41 8.94
N VAL A 49 2.91 -8.13 9.02
CA VAL A 49 3.79 -7.05 9.51
C VAL A 49 4.30 -7.37 10.92
N ASP A 50 3.41 -7.75 11.83
CA ASP A 50 3.75 -8.06 13.22
C ASP A 50 4.76 -9.22 13.32
N LEU A 51 4.60 -10.24 12.48
CA LEU A 51 5.52 -11.39 12.43
C LEU A 51 6.88 -11.08 11.79
N ASN A 52 6.99 -10.00 11.00
CA ASN A 52 8.17 -9.70 10.18
C ASN A 52 8.93 -8.42 10.63
N GLY A 53 8.78 -8.04 11.90
CA GLY A 53 9.51 -6.91 12.50
C GLY A 53 8.64 -5.80 13.06
N GLY A 54 7.31 -5.94 12.96
CA GLY A 54 6.36 -5.01 13.56
C GLY A 54 6.27 -3.67 12.83
N PRO A 55 5.69 -2.63 13.46
CA PRO A 55 5.38 -1.36 12.81
C PRO A 55 6.58 -0.41 12.65
N GLY A 56 7.76 -0.76 13.18
CA GLY A 56 8.95 0.10 13.10
C GLY A 56 9.40 0.39 11.67
N ILE A 57 10.18 1.47 11.46
CA ILE A 57 10.72 1.81 10.14
C ILE A 57 11.58 0.64 9.63
N SER A 58 11.33 0.20 8.40
CA SER A 58 12.03 -0.92 7.78
C SER A 58 12.42 -0.59 6.35
N GLN A 59 13.66 -0.94 5.99
CA GLN A 59 14.19 -0.87 4.64
C GLN A 59 13.92 -2.15 3.83
N ASN A 60 13.21 -3.13 4.43
CA ASN A 60 12.88 -4.38 3.75
C ASN A 60 11.81 -4.14 2.69
N LYS A 61 12.11 -4.54 1.44
CA LYS A 61 11.22 -4.38 0.28
C LYS A 61 9.82 -4.95 0.51
N GLU A 62 9.69 -6.15 1.06
CA GLU A 62 8.40 -6.79 1.32
C GLU A 62 7.61 -6.04 2.39
N MET A 63 8.29 -5.58 3.45
CA MET A 63 7.66 -4.75 4.49
C MET A 63 7.09 -3.45 3.93
N ILE A 64 7.88 -2.75 3.10
CA ILE A 64 7.42 -1.52 2.43
C ILE A 64 6.23 -1.83 1.52
N ALA A 65 6.32 -2.90 0.73
CA ALA A 65 5.28 -3.29 -0.21
C ALA A 65 3.97 -3.69 0.48
N VAL A 66 4.03 -4.43 1.60
CA VAL A 66 2.87 -4.77 2.43
C VAL A 66 2.23 -3.52 3.01
N ARG A 67 3.02 -2.56 3.50
CA ARG A 67 2.50 -1.29 4.05
C ARG A 67 1.87 -0.40 2.98
N MET A 68 2.45 -0.34 1.78
CA MET A 68 1.82 0.33 0.64
C MET A 68 0.50 -0.36 0.26
N THR A 69 0.43 -1.68 0.35
CA THR A 69 -0.79 -2.44 0.06
C THR A 69 -1.85 -2.22 1.13
N LEU A 70 -1.47 -2.07 2.41
CA LEU A 70 -2.39 -1.69 3.49
C LEU A 70 -3.12 -0.38 3.20
N CYS A 71 -2.45 0.61 2.59
CA CYS A 71 -3.10 1.86 2.17
C CYS A 71 -4.27 1.63 1.20
N LEU A 72 -4.27 0.54 0.43
CA LEU A 72 -5.37 0.19 -0.48
C LEU A 72 -6.56 -0.51 0.20
N CYS A 73 -6.40 -0.93 1.46
CA CYS A 73 -7.45 -1.59 2.24
C CYS A 73 -8.29 -0.60 3.07
N TYR A 74 -7.90 0.67 3.15
CA TYR A 74 -8.69 1.72 3.79
C TYR A 74 -9.69 2.28 2.78
N ASP A 75 -10.94 1.85 2.90
CA ASP A 75 -12.05 2.29 2.05
C ASP A 75 -12.83 3.47 2.64
N ASP A 76 -12.57 3.84 3.89
CA ASP A 76 -13.10 5.04 4.50
C ASP A 76 -12.23 6.26 4.15
N LEU A 77 -12.91 7.33 3.69
CA LEU A 77 -12.25 8.58 3.28
C LEU A 77 -11.50 9.26 4.43
N LEU A 78 -11.98 9.11 5.66
CA LEU A 78 -11.39 9.78 6.83
C LEU A 78 -9.99 9.23 7.13
N THR A 79 -9.84 7.92 7.23
CA THR A 79 -8.55 7.28 7.48
C THR A 79 -7.60 7.46 6.29
N PHE A 80 -8.13 7.45 5.07
CA PHE A 80 -7.32 7.76 3.89
C PHE A 80 -6.77 9.20 3.93
N GLU A 81 -7.60 10.19 4.26
CA GLU A 81 -7.17 11.58 4.44
C GLU A 81 -6.16 11.74 5.58
N GLU A 82 -6.32 11.01 6.69
CA GLU A 82 -5.35 11.02 7.78
C GLU A 82 -3.99 10.47 7.34
N LEU A 83 -3.97 9.35 6.60
CA LEU A 83 -2.73 8.77 6.06
C LEU A 83 -2.04 9.70 5.06
N ASP A 84 -2.82 10.39 4.22
CA ASP A 84 -2.34 11.38 3.25
C ASP A 84 -1.75 12.61 3.95
N GLN A 85 -2.45 13.16 4.96
CA GLN A 85 -1.98 14.31 5.75
C GLN A 85 -0.68 14.01 6.51
N LEU A 86 -0.50 12.76 6.95
CA LEU A 86 0.72 12.31 7.62
C LEU A 86 1.87 12.05 6.64
N GLY A 87 1.63 12.06 5.32
CA GLY A 87 2.63 11.72 4.30
C GLY A 87 3.09 10.26 4.40
N PHE A 88 2.25 9.37 4.96
CA PHE A 88 2.64 7.99 5.25
C PHE A 88 3.06 7.24 3.98
N PHE A 89 2.35 7.47 2.88
CA PHE A 89 2.65 6.82 1.62
C PHE A 89 3.93 7.37 0.97
N GLU A 90 4.14 8.68 1.03
CA GLU A 90 5.34 9.37 0.54
C GLU A 90 6.57 8.94 1.32
N ASP A 91 6.45 8.72 2.63
CA ASP A 91 7.50 8.16 3.48
C ASP A 91 7.87 6.74 3.03
N LEU A 92 6.88 5.90 2.70
CA LEU A 92 7.13 4.56 2.14
C LEU A 92 7.83 4.61 0.78
N LEU A 93 7.47 5.57 -0.08
CA LEU A 93 8.14 5.79 -1.37
C LEU A 93 9.59 6.24 -1.18
N SER A 94 9.83 7.16 -0.25
CA SER A 94 11.17 7.63 0.12
C SER A 94 12.05 6.48 0.62
N VAL A 95 11.50 5.63 1.50
CA VAL A 95 12.18 4.42 2.00
C VAL A 95 12.39 3.39 0.88
N ALA A 96 11.50 3.32 -0.11
CA ALA A 96 11.68 2.51 -1.32
C ALA A 96 12.75 3.07 -2.29
N GLY A 97 13.33 4.24 -2.00
CA GLY A 97 14.38 4.88 -2.80
C GLY A 97 13.85 5.81 -3.90
N VAL A 98 12.57 6.18 -3.88
CA VAL A 98 11.99 7.14 -4.82
C VAL A 98 12.38 8.55 -4.42
N SER A 99 12.87 9.35 -5.37
CA SER A 99 13.23 10.73 -5.09
C SER A 99 12.00 11.63 -4.90
N GLN A 100 12.13 12.66 -4.07
CA GLN A 100 11.07 13.65 -3.86
C GLN A 100 10.64 14.35 -5.17
N GLU A 101 11.56 14.53 -6.11
CA GLU A 101 11.24 15.10 -7.43
C GLU A 101 10.32 14.17 -8.24
N GLU A 102 10.54 12.85 -8.16
CA GLU A 102 9.68 11.86 -8.82
C GLU A 102 8.30 11.77 -8.19
N ILE A 103 8.22 11.83 -6.86
CA ILE A 103 6.96 11.87 -6.11
C ILE A 103 6.14 13.11 -6.52
N GLN A 104 6.75 14.29 -6.50
CA GLN A 104 6.09 15.55 -6.84
C GLN A 104 5.59 15.61 -8.29
N LYS A 105 6.36 15.06 -9.26
CA LYS A 105 5.92 14.97 -10.66
C LYS A 105 4.65 14.15 -10.85
N TYR A 106 4.36 13.25 -9.91
CA TYR A 106 3.24 12.32 -9.95
C TYR A 106 2.01 12.83 -9.20
N LEU A 107 2.19 13.67 -8.17
CA LEU A 107 1.09 14.36 -7.48
C LEU A 107 0.49 15.52 -8.30
N LEU A 108 1.24 16.06 -9.26
CA LEU A 108 0.84 17.20 -10.10
C LEU A 108 0.15 16.80 -11.43
N LYS A 109 -0.14 15.52 -11.63
CA LYS A 109 -0.81 14.98 -12.84
C LYS A 109 -2.18 14.42 -12.51
#